data_AF-A0A0G0Z6N3-F1
#
_entry.id   AF-A0A0G0Z6N3-F1
#
_cell.length_a   1.000
_cell.length_b   1.000
_cell.length_c   1.000
_cell.angle_alpha   90.00
_cell.angle_beta   90.00
_cell.angle_gamma   90.00
#
_symmetry.space_group_name_H-M   'P 1'
#
loop_
_entity.id
_entity.type
_entity.pdbx_description
1 polymer ?
#
loop_
_entity_poly.entity_id
_entity_poly.type
_entity_poly.pdbx_seq_one_letter_code
_entity_poly.pdbx_strand_id
1 'polypeptide(L)' 'KSDVAVFFPGYPKAIKSIENRLFLDLAMVAKEQLIESGLKAKKIIIDHQCTYEDALLPSYRRGDFKKRIYYFLKIPDSP' A
#
# COMPACT_ATOMS: atom_id res chain seq x y z
N LYS A 1 21.56 -1.99 4.88
CA LYS A 1 20.10 -2.15 4.63
C LYS A 1 19.85 -1.62 3.22
N SER A 2 19.38 -2.46 2.30
CA SER A 2 19.02 -2.04 0.93
C SER A 2 17.68 -1.27 0.98
N ASP A 3 17.55 -0.25 0.14
CA ASP A 3 16.31 0.51 -0.01
C ASP A 3 15.27 -0.35 -0.75
N VAL A 4 14.12 -0.57 -0.12
CA VAL A 4 13.06 -1.43 -0.66
C VAL A 4 12.53 -0.88 -1.98
N ALA A 5 12.57 0.44 -2.21
CA ALA A 5 12.12 1.06 -3.45
C ALA A 5 12.88 0.55 -4.69
N VAL A 6 14.14 0.09 -4.52
CA VAL A 6 14.96 -0.45 -5.62
C VAL A 6 14.36 -1.73 -6.22
N PHE A 7 13.53 -2.46 -5.46
CA PHE A 7 12.86 -3.67 -5.95
C PHE A 7 11.55 -3.39 -6.70
N PHE A 8 11.14 -2.12 -6.84
CA PHE A 8 9.90 -1.72 -7.53
C PHE A 8 10.16 -0.84 -8.78
N PRO A 9 11.12 -1.16 -9.66
CA PRO A 9 11.47 -0.29 -10.80
C PRO A 9 10.33 -0.15 -11.82
N GLY A 10 9.39 -1.10 -11.86
CA GLY A 10 8.21 -1.07 -12.73
C GLY A 10 7.12 -0.07 -12.31
N TYR A 11 7.23 0.53 -11.12
CA TYR A 11 6.19 1.40 -10.54
C TYR A 11 6.73 2.82 -10.25
N PRO A 12 7.19 3.57 -11.28
CA PRO A 12 7.86 4.86 -11.08
C PRO A 12 6.97 5.90 -10.39
N LYS A 13 5.64 5.82 -10.56
CA LYS A 13 4.69 6.73 -9.90
C LYS A 13 4.53 6.45 -8.40
N ALA A 14 4.93 5.26 -7.95
CA ALA A 14 4.89 4.87 -6.54
C ALA A 14 6.16 5.25 -5.77
N ILE A 15 7.22 5.68 -6.45
CA ILE A 15 8.49 6.04 -5.80
C ILE A 15 8.62 7.56 -5.75
N LYS A 16 8.78 8.11 -4.55
CA LYS A 16 9.02 9.54 -4.31
C LYS A 16 10.38 9.74 -3.65
N SER A 17 11.15 10.70 -4.14
CA SER A 17 12.40 11.13 -3.49
C SER A 17 12.15 12.41 -2.71
N ILE A 18 12.36 12.38 -1.40
CA ILE A 18 12.20 13.53 -0.51
C ILE A 18 13.42 13.56 0.41
N GLU A 19 14.14 14.68 0.47
CA GLU A 19 15.31 14.88 1.35
C GLU A 19 16.35 13.74 1.25
N ASN A 20 16.69 13.31 0.03
CA ASN A 20 17.61 12.20 -0.26
C ASN A 20 17.18 10.83 0.31
N ARG A 21 15.90 10.67 0.64
CA ARG A 21 15.29 9.39 1.01
C ARG A 21 14.27 8.98 -0.04
N LEU A 22 14.24 7.69 -0.36
CA LEU A 22 13.18 7.12 -1.19
C LEU A 22 12.01 6.71 -0.31
N PHE A 23 10.81 7.03 -0.77
CA PHE A 23 9.54 6.66 -0.19
C PHE A 23 8.78 5.84 -1.21
N LEU A 24 8.28 4.69 -0.76
CA LEU A 24 7.47 3.79 -1.56
C LEU A 24 6.00 3.90 -1.17
N ASP A 25 5.16 4.23 -2.13
CA ASP A 25 3.71 4.27 -2.03
C ASP A 25 3.13 2.91 -2.43
N LEU A 26 2.94 2.04 -1.45
CA LEU A 26 2.41 0.69 -1.67
C LEU A 26 0.98 0.68 -2.22
N ALA A 27 0.17 1.70 -1.94
CA ALA A 27 -1.18 1.79 -2.47
C ALA A 27 -1.17 2.06 -3.99
N MET A 28 -0.22 2.88 -4.45
CA MET A 28 0.01 3.10 -5.88
C MET A 28 0.53 1.85 -6.59
N VAL A 29 1.47 1.12 -5.99
CA VAL A 29 1.94 -0.18 -6.53
C VAL A 29 0.76 -1.14 -6.72
N ALA A 30 -0.06 -1.33 -5.67
CA ALA A 30 -1.21 -2.23 -5.73
C ALA A 30 -2.24 -1.78 -6.78
N LYS A 31 -2.51 -0.48 -6.90
CA LYS A 31 -3.41 0.05 -7.93
C LYS A 31 -2.91 -0.26 -9.35
N GLU A 32 -1.62 -0.07 -9.62
CA GLU A 32 -1.05 -0.38 -10.94
C GLU A 32 -1.12 -1.88 -11.23
N GLN A 33 -0.78 -2.73 -10.26
CA GLN A 33 -0.91 -4.20 -10.38
C GLN A 33 -2.35 -4.67 -10.66
N LEU A 34 -3.33 -4.05 -10.00
CA LEU A 34 -4.75 -4.36 -10.23
C LEU A 34 -5.20 -3.94 -11.64
N ILE A 35 -4.72 -2.79 -12.13
CA ILE A 35 -5.01 -2.33 -13.50
C ILE A 35 -4.38 -3.29 -14.53
N GLU A 36 -3.12 -3.70 -14.33
CA GLU A 36 -2.43 -4.68 -15.17
C GLU A 36 -3.16 -6.04 -15.19
N SER A 37 -3.80 -6.40 -14.07
CA SER A 37 -4.65 -7.59 -13.95
C SER A 37 -6.03 -7.46 -14.62
N GLY A 38 -6.33 -6.30 -15.23
CA GLY A 38 -7.57 -6.07 -16.00
C GLY A 38 -8.66 -5.29 -15.26
N LEU A 39 -8.42 -4.80 -14.03
CA LEU A 39 -9.40 -3.96 -13.35
C LEU A 39 -9.44 -2.55 -13.93
N LYS A 40 -10.64 -2.00 -14.08
CA LYS A 40 -10.81 -0.62 -14.53
C LYS A 40 -10.38 0.34 -13.42
N ALA A 41 -9.47 1.26 -13.72
CA ALA A 41 -8.95 2.24 -12.75
C ALA A 41 -10.05 2.97 -11.95
N LYS A 42 -11.20 3.27 -12.59
CA LYS A 42 -12.36 3.92 -11.95
C LYS A 42 -13.10 3.08 -10.89
N LYS A 43 -12.80 1.78 -10.81
CA LYS A 43 -13.37 0.84 -9.82
C LYS A 43 -12.42 0.62 -8.64
N ILE A 44 -11.22 1.17 -8.68
CA ILE A 44 -10.22 1.06 -7.61
C ILE A 44 -10.32 2.33 -6.78
N ILE A 45 -10.71 2.19 -5.52
CA ILE A 45 -10.75 3.25 -4.53
C ILE A 45 -9.58 2.99 -3.58
N ILE A 46 -8.70 3.98 -3.43
CA ILE A 46 -7.59 3.90 -2.48
C ILE A 46 -8.07 4.45 -1.14
N ASP A 47 -7.91 3.66 -0.09
CA ASP A 47 -8.01 4.16 1.28
C ASP A 47 -6.76 4.97 1.61
N HIS A 48 -6.95 6.22 2.03
CA HIS A 48 -5.87 7.15 2.35
C HIS A 48 -5.42 7.07 3.82
N GLN A 49 -5.98 6.14 4.61
CA GLN A 49 -5.54 5.90 5.98
C GLN A 49 -4.10 5.40 6.04
N CYS A 50 -3.26 6.10 6.81
CA CYS A 50 -1.88 5.73 7.06
C CYS A 50 -1.75 5.09 8.45
N THR A 51 -1.47 3.79 8.50
CA THR A 51 -1.36 3.07 9.78
C THR A 51 -0.29 3.63 10.71
N TYR A 52 0.77 4.24 10.17
CA TYR A 52 1.82 4.87 10.98
C TYR A 52 1.39 6.20 11.61
N GLU A 53 0.57 6.99 10.92
CA GLU A 53 0.12 8.31 11.39
C GLU A 53 -1.14 8.22 12.25
N ASP A 54 -2.06 7.31 11.92
CA ASP A 54 -3.27 7.08 12.69
C ASP A 54 -2.98 6.25 13.94
N ALA A 55 -3.21 6.84 15.11
CA ALA A 55 -3.01 6.20 16.40
C ALA A 55 -4.07 5.12 16.72
N LEU A 56 -5.22 5.14 16.04
CA LEU A 56 -6.30 4.17 16.20
C LEU A 56 -6.00 2.85 15.45
N LEU A 57 -5.11 2.88 14.47
CA LEU A 57 -4.70 1.71 13.69
C LEU A 57 -3.37 1.15 14.20
N PRO A 58 -3.20 -0.17 14.36
CA PRO A 58 -1.90 -0.73 14.73
C PRO A 58 -0.83 -0.55 13.64
N SER A 59 0.38 -0.17 14.04
CA SER A 59 1.54 -0.07 13.15
C SER A 59 2.80 -0.68 13.73
N TYR A 60 3.32 -1.70 13.05
CA TYR A 60 4.60 -2.30 13.40
C TYR A 60 5.74 -1.27 13.34
N ARG A 61 5.70 -0.37 12.33
CA ARG A 61 6.72 0.67 12.14
C ARG A 61 6.73 1.68 13.29
N ARG A 62 5.57 1.94 13.91
CA ARG A 62 5.45 2.80 15.09
C ARG A 62 5.82 2.09 16.39
N GLY A 63 5.74 0.75 16.42
CA GLY A 63 6.11 -0.06 17.58
C GLY A 63 4.99 -0.97 18.12
N ASP A 64 3.83 -1.04 17.47
CA ASP A 64 2.73 -1.94 17.84
C ASP A 64 3.00 -3.39 17.41
N PHE A 65 4.11 -3.98 17.86
CA PHE A 65 4.62 -5.26 17.34
C PHE A 65 3.64 -6.44 17.46
N LYS A 66 2.77 -6.41 18.47
CA LYS A 66 1.82 -7.49 18.80
C LYS A 66 0.38 -7.23 18.32
N LYS A 67 0.04 -6.03 17.85
CA LYS A 67 -1.32 -5.72 17.39
C LYS A 67 -1.46 -5.99 15.88
N ARG A 68 -2.65 -6.38 15.44
CA ARG A 68 -2.98 -6.70 14.04
C ARG A 68 -4.40 -6.22 13.72
N ILE A 69 -4.62 -5.82 12.48
CA ILE A 69 -5.96 -5.65 11.89
C ILE A 69 -6.27 -6.93 11.13
N TYR A 70 -7.48 -7.46 11.30
CA TYR A 70 -7.99 -8.55 10.47
C TYR A 70 -8.96 -7.95 9.46
N TYR A 71 -8.66 -8.13 8.16
CA TYR A 71 -9.56 -7.73 7.09
C TYR A 71 -10.51 -8.90 6.81
N PHE A 72 -11.80 -8.70 7.06
CA PHE A 72 -12.84 -9.65 6.63
C PHE A 72 -13.19 -9.36 5.18
N LEU A 73 -12.57 -10.11 4.26
CA LEU A 73 -12.93 -10.07 2.84
C LEU A 73 -14.19 -10.90 2.63
N LYS A 74 -15.30 -10.24 2.33
CA LYS A 74 -16.51 -10.93 1.86
C LYS A 74 -16.40 -11.09 0.34
N ILE A 75 -16.04 -12.29 -0.10
CA ILE A 75 -16.12 -12.64 -1.52
C ILE A 75 -17.61 -12.83 -1.83
N PRO A 76 -18.19 -12.10 -2.80
CA PRO A 76 -19.57 -12.33 -3.19
C PRO A 76 -19.72 -13.74 -3.76
N ASP A 77 -20.83 -14.41 -3.43
CA ASP A 77 -21.05 -15.82 -3.79
C ASP A 77 -21.21 -16.06 -5.32
N SER A 78 -21.30 -15.00 -6.14
CA SER A 78 -21.28 -15.09 -7.62
C SER A 78 -21.00 -13.73 -8.30
N PRO A 79 -20.50 -13.73 -9.55
CA PRO A 79 -20.18 -12.52 -10.34
C PRO A 79 -21.40 -11.70 -10.79
#